data_AF-A0ABD3ZSZ9-F1
#
_entry.id   AF-A0ABD3ZSZ9-F1
#
_cell.length_a   1.000
_cell.length_b   1.000
_cell.length_c   1.000
_cell.angle_alpha   90.00
_cell.angle_beta   90.00
_cell.angle_gamma   90.00
#
_symmetry.space_group_name_H-M   'P 1'
#
loop_
_entity.id
_entity.type
_entity.pdbx_description
1 polymer ?
#
loop_
_entity_poly.entity_id
_entity_poly.type
_entity_poly.pdbx_seq_one_letter_code
_entity_poly.pdbx_strand_id
1 'polypeptide(L)' 'MYRGANKQLDATVTGTSHTLTGIAADTQLTVNVSAVNDAGESPMTEIITRTQATAP' A
#
# COMPACT_ATOMS: atom_id res chain seq x y z
N MET A 1 2.48 -6.11 1.05
CA MET A 1 2.10 -4.75 0.62
C MET A 1 3.33 -4.00 0.19
N TYR A 2 3.26 -3.29 -0.92
CA TYR A 2 4.39 -2.55 -1.50
C TYR A 2 4.03 -1.08 -1.72
N ARG A 3 5.01 -0.19 -1.51
CA ARG A 3 4.84 1.26 -1.60
C ARG A 3 5.78 1.91 -2.62
N GLY A 4 5.29 3.02 -3.20
CA GLY A 4 6.07 3.89 -4.08
C GLY A 4 6.30 3.32 -5.47
N ALA A 5 6.86 4.14 -6.36
CA ALA A 5 7.12 3.79 -7.76
C ALA A 5 8.07 2.58 -7.92
N ASN A 6 8.95 2.37 -6.93
CA ASN A 6 9.93 1.28 -6.92
C ASN A 6 9.39 -0.02 -6.32
N LYS A 7 8.10 -0.09 -5.95
CA LYS A 7 7.46 -1.27 -5.33
C LYS A 7 8.30 -1.82 -4.15
N GLN A 8 8.63 -0.97 -3.19
CA GLN A 8 9.38 -1.39 -2.01
C GLN A 8 8.47 -2.19 -1.07
N LEU A 9 8.92 -3.36 -0.61
CA LEU A 9 8.18 -4.16 0.37
C LEU A 9 8.06 -3.37 1.67
N ASP A 10 6.82 -3.09 2.06
CA ASP A 10 6.52 -2.32 3.26
C ASP A 10 6.15 -3.22 4.44
N ALA A 11 5.21 -4.13 4.20
CA ALA A 11 4.73 -5.03 5.24
C ALA A 11 4.17 -6.33 4.65
N THR A 12 4.40 -7.43 5.36
CA THR A 12 3.66 -8.68 5.19
C THR A 12 2.46 -8.63 6.12
N VAL A 13 1.26 -8.61 5.56
CA VAL A 13 0.01 -8.46 6.31
C VAL A 13 -0.74 -9.78 6.26
N THR A 14 -1.14 -10.30 7.42
CA THR A 14 -1.88 -11.58 7.54
C THR A 14 -3.41 -11.41 7.50
N GLY A 15 -3.89 -10.18 7.59
CA GLY A 15 -5.30 -9.79 7.42
C GLY A 15 -5.56 -9.04 6.12
N THR A 16 -6.82 -8.72 5.84
CA THR A 16 -7.24 -7.98 4.64
C THR A 16 -7.20 -6.46 4.79
N SER A 17 -6.76 -5.95 5.94
CA SER A 17 -6.67 -4.52 6.24
C SER A 17 -5.28 -4.14 6.76
N HIS A 18 -4.85 -2.92 6.41
CA HIS A 18 -3.61 -2.34 6.92
C HIS A 18 -3.69 -0.82 6.90
N THR A 19 -3.12 -0.19 7.93
CA THR A 19 -3.10 1.27 8.07
C THR A 19 -1.71 1.79 7.82
N LEU A 20 -1.58 2.60 6.76
CA LEU A 20 -0.36 3.33 6.43
C LEU A 20 -0.28 4.60 7.29
N THR A 21 0.82 4.78 8.04
CA THR A 21 1.05 5.93 8.92
C THR A 21 2.34 6.67 8.54
N GLY A 22 2.53 7.89 9.04
CA GLY A 22 3.74 8.68 8.78
C GLY A 22 3.80 9.31 7.37
N ILE A 23 2.66 9.37 6.67
CA ILE A 23 2.56 9.99 5.35
C ILE A 23 2.08 11.43 5.53
N ALA A 24 2.73 12.37 4.83
CA ALA A 24 2.33 13.77 4.83
C ALA A 24 0.87 13.94 4.35
N ALA A 25 0.25 15.04 4.77
CA ALA A 25 -1.08 15.41 4.30
C ALA A 25 -1.09 15.69 2.78
N ASP A 26 -2.26 15.55 2.15
CA ASP A 26 -2.47 15.80 0.71
C ASP A 26 -1.47 15.09 -0.23
N THR A 27 -0.99 13.92 0.17
CA THR A 27 0.02 13.16 -0.56
C THR A 27 -0.63 12.02 -1.33
N GLN A 28 -0.41 11.99 -2.66
CA GLN A 28 -0.84 10.87 -3.50
C GLN A 28 0.04 9.64 -3.26
N LEU A 29 -0.60 8.50 -3.13
CA LEU A 29 0.03 7.21 -2.87
C LEU A 29 -0.38 6.20 -3.92
N THR A 30 0.61 5.47 -4.41
CA THR A 30 0.42 4.25 -5.20
C THR A 30 0.79 3.07 -4.32
N VAL A 31 -0.21 2.24 -4.00
CA VAL A 31 -0.08 1.03 -3.18
C VAL A 31 -0.25 -0.18 -4.08
N ASN A 32 0.64 -1.17 -3.96
CA ASN A 32 0.51 -2.45 -4.66
C ASN A 32 0.26 -3.58 -3.67
N VAL A 33 -0.74 -4.40 -3.95
CA VAL A 33 -1.15 -5.54 -3.11
C VAL A 33 -1.08 -6.83 -3.92
N SER A 34 -0.40 -7.84 -3.37
CA SER A 34 -0.41 -9.23 -3.85
C SER A 34 -0.79 -10.14 -2.70
N ALA A 35 -1.46 -11.25 -3.02
CA ALA A 35 -1.68 -12.35 -2.09
C ALA A 35 -0.54 -13.35 -2.22
N VAL A 36 -0.11 -13.96 -1.11
CA VAL A 36 0.95 -14.95 -1.07
C VAL A 36 0.43 -16.22 -0.39
N ASN A 37 0.70 -17.38 -0.99
CA ASN A 37 0.45 -18.69 -0.38
C ASN A 37 1.61 -19.66 -0.74
N ASP A 38 1.51 -20.93 -0.33
CA ASP A 38 2.53 -21.95 -0.63
C ASP A 38 2.79 -22.17 -2.13
N ALA A 39 1.84 -21.80 -3.01
CA ALA A 39 1.99 -21.89 -4.46
C ALA A 39 2.67 -20.64 -5.07
N GLY A 40 2.93 -19.59 -4.29
CA GLY A 40 3.61 -18.38 -4.71
C GLY A 40 2.80 -17.10 -4.52
N GLU A 41 3.19 -16.04 -5.23
CA GLU A 41 2.54 -14.72 -5.19
C GLU A 41 1.54 -14.55 -6.33
N SER A 42 0.41 -13.90 -6.06
CA SER A 42 -0.57 -13.50 -7.08
C SER A 42 -0.09 -12.29 -7.89
N PRO A 43 -0.71 -12.00 -9.05
CA PRO A 43 -0.55 -10.71 -9.71
C PRO A 43 -0.83 -9.54 -8.75
N MET A 44 -0.06 -8.45 -8.90
CA MET A 44 -0.22 -7.25 -8.09
C MET A 44 -1.43 -6.44 -8.57
N THR A 45 -2.24 -5.98 -7.62
CA THR A 45 -3.28 -4.98 -7.84
C THR A 45 -2.76 -3.61 -7.41
N GLU A 46 -2.91 -2.61 -8.28
CA GLU A 46 -2.56 -1.21 -8.00
C GLU A 46 -3.75 -0.45 -7.43
N ILE A 47 -3.50 0.31 -6.36
CA ILE A 47 -4.48 1.17 -5.70
C ILE A 47 -3.87 2.57 -5.63
N ILE A 48 -4.55 3.54 -6.24
CA ILE A 48 -4.18 4.96 -6.15
C ILE A 48 -5.10 5.61 -5.11
N THR A 49 -4.49 6.21 -4.09
CA THR A 49 -5.22 6.91 -3.01
C THR A 49 -4.50 8.19 -2.62
N ARG A 50 -5.12 9.03 -1.81
CA ARG A 50 -4.53 10.29 -1.32
C ARG A 50 -4.85 10.48 0.15
N THR A 51 -3.86 10.91 0.93
CA THR A 51 -4.08 11.29 2.34
C THR A 51 -4.95 12.54 2.42
N GLN A 52 -5.73 12.66 3.49
CA GLN A 52 -6.56 13.83 3.71
C GLN A 52 -5.67 15.09 3.80
N ALA A 53 -6.12 16.19 3.18
CA ALA A 53 -5.47 17.48 3.35
C ALA A 53 -5.61 17.93 4.82
N THR A 54 -4.57 18.57 5.35
CA THR A 54 -4.68 19.27 6.63
C THR A 54 -5.77 20.33 6.50
N ALA A 55 -6.72 20.32 7.44
CA ALA A 55 -7.76 21.35 7.48
C ALA A 55 -7.10 22.75 7.59
N PRO A 56 -7.65 23.77 6.92
CA PRO A 56 -7.12 25.14 6.95
C PRO A 56 -7.22 25.79 8.34
#